data_AF-A0A9P7JX24-F1
#
_entry.id   AF-A0A9P7JX24-F1
#
_cell.length_a   1.000
_cell.length_b   1.000
_cell.length_c   1.000
_cell.angle_alpha   90.00
_cell.angle_beta   90.00
_cell.angle_gamma   90.00
#
_symmetry.space_group_name_H-M   'P 1'
#
loop_
_entity.id
_entity.type
_entity.pdbx_description
1 polymer ?
#
loop_
_entity_poly.entity_id
_entity_poly.type
_entity_poly.pdbx_seq_one_letter_code
_entity_poly.pdbx_strand_id
1 'polypeptide(L)'
;MMPRSLQFTTYIYMSMATFWTYDYACSLHEEWSFLLRSHWTKVKGLYIVTRYLPFIMLAMNLCMSFTPNENPGKCGALDRISSGFGMLLAVCSECFFILRTYALWNKNRILLIAVLSTCFTFLVVSLSIAVDATVAVTYATSAIPGIMGCYWSSTSYWLFIPFLFFCIFELELMILTLIRAIQNWRTNPSHLYVILVNHNISYYACGFLFSVTNVFTSLLLKYSYHTMFYNFQFMILAILATRMHLHLWQTDRHPHGSSTLASIPMSEMPSVNSTV
;
A
#
# COMPACT_ATOMS: atom_id res chain seq x y z
N MET A 1 20.17 23.82 15.53
CA MET A 1 19.39 22.56 15.52
C MET A 1 18.86 22.18 14.12
N MET A 2 18.58 23.15 13.23
CA MET A 2 18.05 22.95 11.87
C MET A 2 18.88 22.12 10.85
N PRO A 3 20.23 22.11 10.82
CA PRO A 3 20.94 21.36 9.78
C PRO A 3 20.87 19.84 9.98
N ARG A 4 20.70 19.37 11.23
CA ARG A 4 20.58 17.94 11.52
C ARG A 4 19.27 17.36 11.00
N SER A 5 18.14 18.04 11.19
CA SER A 5 16.82 17.55 10.74
C SER A 5 16.78 17.36 9.22
N LEU A 6 17.38 18.27 8.45
CA LEU A 6 17.42 18.17 7.00
C LEU A 6 18.28 16.99 6.52
N GLN A 7 19.45 16.79 7.13
CA GLN A 7 20.32 15.64 6.85
C GLN A 7 19.61 14.32 7.15
N PHE A 8 18.95 14.21 8.31
CA PHE A 8 18.13 13.04 8.64
C PHE A 8 17.04 12.78 7.59
N THR A 9 16.39 13.84 7.11
CA THR A 9 15.41 13.74 6.02
C THR A 9 16.00 13.16 4.75
N THR A 10 17.14 13.68 4.28
CA THR A 10 17.79 13.16 3.06
C THR A 10 18.25 11.71 3.21
N TYR A 11 18.86 11.33 4.34
CA TYR A 11 19.30 9.94 4.57
C TYR A 11 18.14 8.95 4.53
N ILE A 12 17.01 9.35 5.12
CA ILE A 12 15.81 8.54 5.18
C ILE A 12 15.17 8.41 3.79
N TYR A 13 15.11 9.49 2.99
CA TYR A 13 14.66 9.41 1.59
C TYR A 13 15.56 8.52 0.73
N MET A 14 16.88 8.60 0.91
CA MET A 14 17.81 7.72 0.21
C MET A 14 17.61 6.25 0.61
N SER A 15 17.34 5.99 1.89
CA SER A 15 17.01 4.65 2.40
C SER A 15 15.71 4.13 1.78
N MET A 16 14.67 4.96 1.68
CA MET A 16 13.42 4.62 0.98
C MET A 16 13.65 4.29 -0.49
N ALA A 17 14.39 5.15 -1.21
CA ALA A 17 14.68 4.96 -2.62
C ALA A 17 15.46 3.65 -2.85
N THR A 18 16.42 3.36 -1.98
CA THR A 18 17.21 2.13 -2.02
C THR A 18 16.35 0.90 -1.75
N PHE A 19 15.52 0.94 -0.69
CA PHE A 19 14.61 -0.15 -0.35
C PHE A 19 13.60 -0.42 -1.48
N TRP A 20 13.00 0.63 -2.03
CA TRP A 20 12.09 0.53 -3.17
C TRP A 20 12.77 -0.05 -4.41
N THR A 21 13.97 0.42 -4.73
CA THR A 21 14.73 -0.04 -5.89
C THR A 21 15.19 -1.49 -5.72
N TYR A 22 15.56 -1.89 -4.50
CA TYR A 22 15.87 -3.26 -4.16
C TYR A 22 14.64 -4.17 -4.32
N ASP A 23 13.49 -3.77 -3.78
CA ASP A 23 12.22 -4.49 -3.96
C ASP A 23 11.87 -4.64 -5.44
N TYR A 24 12.04 -3.55 -6.21
CA TYR A 24 11.86 -3.55 -7.65
C TYR A 24 12.76 -4.57 -8.34
N ALA A 25 14.07 -4.49 -8.10
CA ALA A 25 15.05 -5.39 -8.69
C ALA A 25 14.76 -6.86 -8.40
N CYS A 26 14.35 -7.19 -7.17
CA CYS A 26 14.01 -8.55 -6.78
C CYS A 26 12.72 -9.07 -7.42
N SER A 27 11.69 -8.22 -7.61
CA SER A 27 10.43 -8.63 -8.23
C SER A 27 10.47 -8.66 -9.76
N LEU A 28 11.42 -7.96 -10.40
CA LEU A 28 11.43 -7.69 -11.84
C LEU A 28 11.20 -8.95 -12.70
N HIS A 29 11.84 -10.06 -12.34
CA HIS A 29 11.72 -11.30 -13.09
C HIS A 29 10.28 -11.84 -13.10
N GLU A 30 9.66 -11.89 -11.92
CA GLU A 30 8.30 -12.36 -11.73
C GLU A 30 7.29 -11.39 -12.37
N GLU A 31 7.52 -10.08 -12.23
CA GLU A 31 6.70 -9.02 -12.82
C GLU A 31 6.69 -9.05 -14.34
N TRP A 32 7.86 -9.29 -14.94
CA TRP A 32 7.98 -9.40 -16.38
C TRP A 32 7.13 -10.56 -16.91
N SER A 33 7.20 -11.71 -16.22
CA SER A 33 6.37 -12.87 -16.54
C SER A 33 4.86 -12.59 -16.38
N PHE A 34 4.49 -11.80 -15.37
CA PHE A 34 3.13 -11.34 -15.14
C PHE A 34 2.65 -10.39 -16.24
N LEU A 35 3.43 -9.36 -16.56
CA LEU A 35 3.07 -8.37 -17.57
C LEU A 35 2.95 -8.98 -18.96
N LEU A 36 3.82 -9.94 -19.31
CA LEU A 36 3.77 -10.63 -20.59
C LEU A 36 2.60 -11.60 -20.70
N ARG A 37 2.36 -12.41 -19.67
CA ARG A 37 1.48 -13.58 -19.78
C ARG A 37 0.10 -13.34 -19.15
N SER A 38 -0.15 -12.20 -18.51
CA SER A 38 -1.45 -11.82 -17.95
C SER A 38 -2.30 -11.04 -18.97
N HIS A 39 -3.56 -11.43 -19.11
CA HIS A 39 -4.54 -10.72 -19.95
C HIS A 39 -4.76 -9.29 -19.44
N TRP A 40 -5.01 -8.37 -20.36
CA TRP A 40 -5.31 -6.98 -20.02
C TRP A 40 -6.65 -6.88 -19.29
N THR A 41 -6.57 -6.70 -17.97
CA THR A 41 -7.72 -6.47 -17.07
C THR A 41 -7.57 -5.13 -16.36
N LYS A 42 -8.66 -4.61 -15.79
CA LYS A 42 -8.62 -3.38 -14.96
C LYS A 42 -7.60 -3.48 -13.82
N VAL A 43 -7.41 -4.68 -13.27
CA VAL A 43 -6.46 -4.97 -12.19
C VAL A 43 -5.00 -4.83 -12.67
N LYS A 44 -4.70 -5.21 -13.92
CA LYS A 44 -3.37 -5.00 -14.52
C LYS A 44 -3.03 -3.52 -14.66
N GLY A 45 -4.00 -2.70 -15.07
CA GLY A 45 -3.83 -1.24 -15.12
C GLY A 45 -3.56 -0.65 -13.73
N LEU A 46 -4.35 -1.05 -12.73
CA LEU A 46 -4.16 -0.66 -11.34
C LEU A 46 -2.77 -1.06 -10.80
N TYR A 47 -2.28 -2.23 -11.20
CA TYR A 47 -0.95 -2.73 -10.83
C TYR A 47 0.16 -1.85 -11.38
N ILE A 48 0.10 -1.53 -12.68
CA ILE A 48 1.07 -0.64 -13.33
C ILE A 48 1.08 0.71 -12.64
N VAL A 49 -0.08 1.33 -12.42
CA VAL A 49 -0.18 2.64 -11.75
C VAL A 49 0.46 2.59 -10.36
N THR A 50 0.11 1.60 -9.54
CA THR A 50 0.65 1.45 -8.16
C THR A 50 2.16 1.20 -8.15
N ARG A 51 2.71 0.55 -9.18
CA ARG A 51 4.14 0.23 -9.29
C ARG A 51 4.97 1.41 -9.81
N TYR A 52 4.45 2.23 -10.73
CA TYR A 52 5.23 3.32 -11.33
C TYR A 52 5.06 4.66 -10.59
N LEU A 53 3.96 4.88 -9.87
CA LEU A 53 3.72 6.11 -9.11
C LEU A 53 4.81 6.44 -8.07
N PRO A 54 5.37 5.47 -7.31
CA PRO A 54 6.43 5.74 -6.35
C PRO A 54 7.70 6.33 -6.99
N PHE A 55 8.03 5.97 -8.24
CA PHE A 55 9.15 6.56 -8.96
C PHE A 55 8.92 8.05 -9.26
N ILE A 56 7.70 8.41 -9.66
CA ILE A 56 7.30 9.81 -9.88
C ILE A 56 7.40 10.58 -8.57
N MET A 57 6.94 9.99 -7.46
CA MET A 57 7.00 10.59 -6.14
C MET A 57 8.45 10.82 -5.68
N LEU A 58 9.35 9.85 -5.88
CA LEU A 58 10.78 10.00 -5.59
C LEU A 58 11.42 11.11 -6.43
N ALA A 59 11.13 11.16 -7.73
CA ALA A 59 11.62 12.20 -8.62
C ALA A 59 11.15 13.60 -8.19
N MET A 60 9.88 13.74 -7.80
CA MET A 60 9.33 15.00 -7.30
C MET A 60 9.98 15.46 -5.98
N ASN A 61 10.25 14.53 -5.05
CA ASN A 61 10.95 14.83 -3.80
C ASN A 61 12.40 15.29 -4.05
N LEU A 62 13.09 14.68 -5.02
CA LEU A 62 14.41 15.13 -5.44
C LEU A 62 14.33 16.54 -6.06
N CYS A 63 13.37 16.79 -6.95
CA CYS A 63 13.14 18.12 -7.52
C CYS A 63 12.89 19.18 -6.43
N MET A 64 12.10 18.88 -5.39
CA MET A 64 11.89 19.80 -4.26
C MET A 64 13.17 20.07 -3.46
N SER A 65 14.07 19.09 -3.38
CA SER A 65 15.36 19.23 -2.67
C SER A 65 16.37 20.08 -3.47
N PHE A 66 16.33 20.02 -4.81
CA PHE A 66 17.27 20.72 -5.69
C PHE A 66 16.73 22.04 -6.28
N THR A 67 15.46 22.40 -6.04
CA THR A 67 14.89 23.64 -6.58
C THR A 67 15.48 24.86 -5.87
N PRO A 68 16.03 25.86 -6.59
CA PRO A 68 16.50 27.11 -6.00
C PRO A 68 15.38 27.83 -5.25
N ASN A 69 15.74 28.29 -4.07
CA ASN A 69 14.87 28.77 -2.99
C ASN A 69 14.21 30.14 -3.25
N GLU A 70 13.93 30.47 -4.51
CA GLU A 70 13.65 31.85 -4.94
C GLU A 70 12.15 32.15 -5.12
N ASN A 71 11.25 31.15 -5.13
CA ASN A 71 9.82 31.41 -5.30
C ASN A 71 8.91 30.53 -4.41
N PRO A 72 8.27 31.10 -3.36
CA PRO A 72 7.36 30.38 -2.47
C PRO A 72 6.11 29.84 -3.20
N GLY A 73 5.70 30.46 -4.32
CA GLY A 73 4.59 29.94 -5.13
C GLY A 73 4.90 28.62 -5.83
N LYS A 74 6.15 28.44 -6.30
CA LYS A 74 6.59 27.18 -6.94
C LYS A 74 6.67 26.05 -5.91
N CYS A 75 7.11 26.38 -4.70
CA CYS A 75 7.20 25.48 -3.57
C CYS A 75 5.85 24.85 -3.21
N GLY A 76 4.82 25.69 -3.06
CA GLY A 76 3.47 25.21 -2.75
C GLY A 76 2.81 24.45 -3.90
N ALA A 77 3.11 24.79 -5.16
CA ALA A 77 2.62 24.03 -6.30
C ALA A 77 3.22 22.60 -6.33
N LEU A 78 4.53 22.48 -6.10
CA LEU A 78 5.22 21.18 -6.05
C LEU A 78 4.73 20.31 -4.90
N ASP A 79 4.54 20.89 -3.71
CA ASP A 79 4.01 20.18 -2.54
C ASP A 79 2.58 19.66 -2.79
N ARG A 80 1.71 20.48 -3.39
CA ARG A 80 0.34 20.07 -3.79
C ARG A 80 0.36 18.92 -4.81
N ILE A 81 1.21 19.01 -5.83
CA ILE A 81 1.35 17.97 -6.85
C ILE A 81 1.85 16.67 -6.22
N SER A 82 2.88 16.74 -5.37
CA SER A 82 3.45 15.58 -4.68
C SER A 82 2.42 14.91 -3.75
N SER A 83 1.70 15.71 -2.95
CA SER A 83 0.63 15.22 -2.07
C SER A 83 -0.50 14.56 -2.86
N GLY A 84 -0.85 15.10 -4.03
CA GLY A 84 -1.83 14.50 -4.94
C GLY A 84 -1.39 13.13 -5.47
N PHE A 85 -0.14 13.00 -5.91
CA PHE A 85 0.41 11.70 -6.33
C PHE A 85 0.49 10.69 -5.19
N GLY A 86 0.85 11.13 -3.98
CA GLY A 86 0.84 10.29 -2.80
C GLY A 86 -0.55 9.78 -2.45
N MET A 87 -1.57 10.66 -2.45
CA MET A 87 -2.97 10.24 -2.25
C MET A 87 -3.44 9.26 -3.34
N LEU A 88 -3.08 9.51 -4.60
CA LEU A 88 -3.40 8.58 -5.68
C LEU A 88 -2.77 7.20 -5.45
N LEU A 89 -1.50 7.15 -5.03
CA LEU A 89 -0.81 5.91 -4.69
C LEU A 89 -1.51 5.15 -3.56
N ALA A 90 -1.92 5.85 -2.50
CA ALA A 90 -2.66 5.27 -1.38
C ALA A 90 -3.99 4.67 -1.86
N VAL A 91 -4.79 5.42 -2.63
CA VAL A 91 -6.06 4.94 -3.19
C VAL A 91 -5.85 3.72 -4.08
N CYS A 92 -4.86 3.74 -4.96
CA CYS A 92 -4.59 2.61 -5.84
C CYS A 92 -4.17 1.35 -5.06
N SER A 93 -3.36 1.51 -4.02
CA SER A 93 -2.94 0.42 -3.14
C SER A 93 -4.14 -0.14 -2.34
N GLU A 94 -4.97 0.73 -1.78
CA GLU A 94 -6.19 0.34 -1.08
C GLU A 94 -7.20 -0.39 -1.98
N CYS A 95 -7.33 0.03 -3.24
CA CYS A 95 -8.18 -0.66 -4.20
C CYS A 95 -7.81 -2.15 -4.33
N PHE A 96 -6.53 -2.53 -4.21
CA PHE A 96 -6.14 -3.95 -4.19
C PHE A 96 -6.72 -4.70 -2.99
N PHE A 97 -6.58 -4.11 -1.81
CA PHE A 97 -7.08 -4.68 -0.57
C PHE A 97 -8.61 -4.80 -0.59
N ILE A 98 -9.31 -3.76 -1.08
CA ILE A 98 -10.78 -3.76 -1.26
C ILE A 98 -11.21 -4.85 -2.23
N LEU A 99 -10.59 -4.93 -3.42
CA LEU A 99 -10.93 -5.94 -4.44
C LEU A 99 -10.80 -7.36 -3.89
N ARG A 100 -9.78 -7.62 -3.08
CA ARG A 100 -9.59 -8.94 -2.47
C ARG A 100 -10.62 -9.24 -1.39
N THR A 101 -10.89 -8.30 -0.49
CA THR A 101 -11.93 -8.46 0.53
C THR A 101 -13.30 -8.69 -0.13
N TYR A 102 -13.59 -7.97 -1.21
CA TYR A 102 -14.81 -8.14 -2.01
C TYR A 102 -14.91 -9.52 -2.66
N ALA A 103 -13.81 -10.04 -3.20
CA ALA A 103 -13.76 -11.40 -3.76
C ALA A 103 -13.98 -12.46 -2.67
N LEU A 104 -13.40 -12.27 -1.47
CA LEU A 104 -13.54 -13.18 -0.33
C LEU A 104 -14.99 -13.28 0.18
N TRP A 105 -15.74 -12.19 0.03
CA TRP A 105 -17.15 -12.08 0.42
C TRP A 105 -18.15 -12.51 -0.64
N ASN A 106 -17.71 -13.31 -1.61
CA ASN A 106 -18.56 -13.81 -2.70
C ASN A 106 -19.30 -12.67 -3.44
N LYS A 107 -18.62 -11.54 -3.65
CA LYS A 107 -19.14 -10.36 -4.37
C LYS A 107 -20.40 -9.74 -3.74
N ASN A 108 -20.50 -9.77 -2.40
CA ASN A 108 -21.59 -9.11 -1.70
C ASN A 108 -21.53 -7.58 -1.90
N ARG A 109 -22.54 -7.01 -2.57
CA ARG A 109 -22.62 -5.58 -2.89
C ARG A 109 -22.78 -4.69 -1.66
N ILE A 110 -23.42 -5.19 -0.60
CA ILE A 110 -23.63 -4.41 0.64
C ILE A 110 -22.28 -4.10 1.29
N LEU A 111 -21.39 -5.10 1.34
CA LEU A 111 -20.04 -4.92 1.88
C LEU A 111 -19.24 -3.92 1.03
N LEU A 112 -19.34 -4.02 -0.30
CA LEU A 112 -18.66 -3.10 -1.19
C LEU A 112 -19.13 -1.65 -0.96
N ILE A 113 -20.42 -1.43 -0.78
CA ILE A 113 -20.97 -0.10 -0.49
C ILE A 113 -20.44 0.43 0.84
N ALA A 114 -20.40 -0.41 1.89
CA ALA A 114 -19.88 -0.03 3.20
C ALA A 114 -18.40 0.42 3.11
N VAL A 115 -17.55 -0.42 2.51
CA VAL A 115 -16.11 -0.14 2.36
C VAL A 115 -15.85 1.06 1.42
N LEU A 116 -16.64 1.22 0.36
CA LEU A 116 -16.51 2.41 -0.49
C LEU A 116 -16.97 3.68 0.22
N SER A 117 -17.97 3.60 1.11
CA SER A 117 -18.42 4.73 1.92
C SER A 117 -17.36 5.17 2.91
N THR A 118 -16.65 4.24 3.55
CA THR A 118 -15.56 4.57 4.48
C THR A 118 -14.35 5.12 3.73
N CYS A 119 -13.98 4.53 2.59
CA CYS A 119 -12.96 5.06 1.69
C CYS A 119 -13.28 6.49 1.21
N PHE A 120 -14.53 6.74 0.79
CA PHE A 120 -14.97 8.08 0.39
C PHE A 120 -14.85 9.09 1.54
N THR A 121 -15.24 8.70 2.75
CA THR A 121 -15.12 9.54 3.95
C THR A 121 -13.66 9.91 4.22
N PHE A 122 -12.76 8.93 4.18
CA PHE A 122 -11.32 9.16 4.31
C PHE A 122 -10.79 10.16 3.26
N LEU A 123 -11.21 10.03 1.99
CA LEU A 123 -10.77 10.93 0.93
C LEU A 123 -11.26 12.36 1.13
N VAL A 124 -12.53 12.53 1.49
CA VAL A 124 -13.10 13.86 1.74
C VAL A 124 -12.40 14.54 2.91
N VAL A 125 -12.15 13.83 4.01
CA VAL A 125 -11.44 14.35 5.18
C VAL A 125 -9.99 14.70 4.85
N SER A 126 -9.31 13.86 4.06
CA SER A 126 -7.92 14.10 3.67
C SER A 126 -7.80 15.32 2.76
N LEU A 127 -8.70 15.46 1.79
CA LEU A 127 -8.73 16.59 0.86
C LEU A 127 -9.09 17.90 1.56
N SER A 128 -10.06 17.90 2.48
CA SER A 128 -10.44 19.12 3.19
C SER A 128 -9.31 19.67 4.06
N ILE A 129 -8.60 18.78 4.77
CA ILE A 129 -7.45 19.14 5.59
C ILE A 129 -6.26 19.57 4.72
N ALA A 130 -6.03 18.91 3.58
CA ALA A 130 -4.99 19.33 2.64
C ALA A 130 -5.25 20.73 2.07
N VAL A 131 -6.50 21.05 1.71
CA VAL A 131 -6.87 22.38 1.22
C VAL A 131 -6.66 23.43 2.31
N ASP A 132 -7.13 23.18 3.53
CA ASP A 132 -6.97 24.11 4.66
C ASP A 132 -5.48 24.36 4.98
N ALA A 133 -4.67 23.29 5.01
CA ALA A 133 -3.23 23.39 5.20
C ALA A 133 -2.58 24.27 4.12
N THR A 134 -3.00 24.17 2.86
CA THR A 134 -2.42 24.98 1.78
C THR A 134 -2.79 26.46 1.80
N VAL A 135 -3.84 26.84 2.52
CA VAL A 135 -4.23 28.25 2.73
C VAL A 135 -3.52 28.83 3.95
N ALA A 136 -3.29 28.01 4.98
CA ALA A 136 -2.71 28.43 6.25
C ALA A 136 -1.16 28.46 6.27
N VAL A 137 -0.49 27.73 5.36
CA VAL A 137 0.97 27.57 5.40
C VAL A 137 1.68 28.67 4.61
N THR A 138 2.53 29.42 5.31
CA THR A 138 3.56 30.25 4.69
C THR A 138 4.81 29.39 4.44
N TYR A 139 5.23 29.32 3.18
CA TYR A 139 6.49 28.69 2.79
C TYR A 139 7.62 29.67 3.11
N ALA A 140 8.46 29.32 4.09
CA ALA A 140 9.64 30.11 4.39
C ALA A 140 10.82 29.55 3.60
N THR A 141 11.63 30.47 3.09
CA THR A 141 12.86 30.16 2.35
C THR A 141 14.03 30.28 3.32
N SER A 142 14.90 29.27 3.39
CA SER A 142 16.12 29.34 4.20
C SER A 142 17.03 30.46 3.68
N ALA A 143 17.31 31.47 4.50
CA ALA A 143 18.23 32.58 4.17
C ALA A 143 19.72 32.19 4.22
N ILE A 144 20.04 30.90 4.44
CA ILE A 144 21.41 30.40 4.61
C ILE A 144 21.93 29.91 3.25
N PRO A 145 23.02 30.51 2.71
CA PRO A 145 23.64 30.01 1.49
C PRO A 145 24.17 28.58 1.72
N GLY A 146 23.68 27.62 0.93
CA GLY A 146 24.09 26.21 0.98
C GLY A 146 23.02 25.23 1.47
N ILE A 147 21.87 25.69 2.00
CA ILE A 147 20.73 24.83 2.34
C ILE A 147 19.60 25.10 1.34
N MET A 148 19.56 24.32 0.27
CA MET A 148 18.47 24.33 -0.72
C MET A 148 17.31 23.47 -0.21
N GLY A 149 16.08 23.98 -0.29
CA GLY A 149 14.90 23.20 0.08
C GLY A 149 13.73 24.04 0.60
N CYS A 150 12.54 23.55 0.27
CA CYS A 150 11.24 24.05 0.72
C CYS A 150 10.88 23.53 2.11
N TYR A 151 10.46 24.40 3.04
CA TYR A 151 9.94 23.96 4.34
C TYR A 151 8.74 24.77 4.81
N TRP A 152 7.94 24.13 5.66
CA TRP A 152 6.73 24.70 6.24
C TRP A 152 7.11 25.55 7.46
N SER A 153 6.73 26.83 7.47
CA SER A 153 7.07 27.74 8.59
C SER A 153 6.10 27.63 9.77
N SER A 154 4.87 27.21 9.52
CA SER A 154 3.81 27.00 10.51
C SER A 154 2.92 25.85 10.03
N THR A 155 2.54 24.96 10.93
CA THR A 155 1.73 23.78 10.60
C THR A 155 0.53 23.69 11.52
N SER A 156 -0.63 23.36 10.96
CA SER A 156 -1.89 23.19 11.70
C SER A 156 -1.89 21.90 12.53
N TYR A 157 -2.46 21.95 13.73
CA TYR A 157 -2.52 20.82 14.67
C TYR A 157 -3.42 19.65 14.19
N TRP A 158 -4.20 19.86 13.13
CA TRP A 158 -5.17 18.89 12.62
C TRP A 158 -4.61 17.82 11.67
N LEU A 159 -3.30 17.85 11.35
CA LEU A 159 -2.70 16.93 10.36
C LEU A 159 -2.70 15.45 10.78
N PHE A 160 -2.94 15.12 12.05
CA PHE A 160 -3.04 13.71 12.47
C PHE A 160 -4.38 13.05 12.08
N ILE A 161 -5.43 13.85 11.82
CA ILE A 161 -6.78 13.34 11.56
C ILE A 161 -6.85 12.44 10.31
N PRO A 162 -6.29 12.81 9.14
CA PRO A 162 -6.29 11.94 7.97
C PRO A 162 -5.66 10.57 8.23
N PHE A 163 -4.58 10.53 9.01
CA PHE A 163 -3.91 9.28 9.38
C PHE A 163 -4.76 8.41 10.30
N LEU A 164 -5.51 9.02 11.21
CA LEU A 164 -6.43 8.30 12.07
C LEU A 164 -7.54 7.63 11.25
N PHE A 165 -8.16 8.37 10.31
CA PHE A 165 -9.17 7.80 9.41
C PHE A 165 -8.60 6.72 8.50
N PHE A 166 -7.38 6.91 8.00
CA PHE A 166 -6.68 5.91 7.21
C PHE A 166 -6.45 4.61 8.00
N CYS A 167 -5.97 4.72 9.24
CA CYS A 167 -5.76 3.60 10.13
C CYS A 167 -7.07 2.86 10.47
N ILE A 168 -8.18 3.60 10.65
CA ILE A 168 -9.51 3.00 10.86
C ILE A 168 -9.94 2.21 9.61
N PHE A 169 -9.68 2.74 8.42
CA PHE A 169 -10.00 2.08 7.17
C PHE A 169 -9.21 0.77 6.97
N GLU A 170 -7.90 0.78 7.22
CA GLU A 170 -7.08 -0.45 7.19
C GLU A 170 -7.54 -1.47 8.25
N LEU A 171 -7.92 -1.00 9.43
CA LEU A 171 -8.46 -1.84 10.49
C LEU A 171 -9.78 -2.49 10.07
N GLU A 172 -10.69 -1.75 9.43
CA GLU A 172 -11.94 -2.27 8.88
C GLU A 172 -11.67 -3.41 7.89
N LEU A 173 -10.76 -3.19 6.92
CA LEU A 173 -10.38 -4.21 5.94
C LEU A 173 -9.75 -5.45 6.60
N MET A 174 -8.90 -5.25 7.61
CA MET A 174 -8.26 -6.33 8.36
C MET A 174 -9.31 -7.15 9.15
N ILE A 175 -10.22 -6.49 9.86
CA ILE A 175 -11.28 -7.15 10.64
C ILE A 175 -12.19 -7.95 9.72
N LEU A 176 -12.60 -7.37 8.59
CA LEU A 176 -13.39 -8.10 7.59
C LEU A 176 -12.61 -9.34 7.14
N THR A 177 -11.42 -9.20 6.58
CA THR A 177 -10.67 -10.37 6.10
C THR A 177 -10.49 -11.45 7.17
N LEU A 178 -10.27 -11.07 8.43
CA LEU A 178 -10.18 -11.99 9.57
C LEU A 178 -11.50 -12.70 9.89
N ILE A 179 -12.63 -11.97 9.96
CA ILE A 179 -13.95 -12.58 10.21
C ILE A 179 -14.24 -13.67 9.19
N ARG A 180 -13.99 -13.40 7.91
CA ARG A 180 -14.26 -14.36 6.84
C ARG A 180 -13.29 -15.53 6.83
N ALA A 181 -12.03 -15.28 7.17
CA ALA A 181 -11.04 -16.33 7.38
C ALA A 181 -11.51 -17.32 8.45
N ILE A 182 -11.97 -16.81 9.60
CA ILE A 182 -12.44 -17.62 10.73
C ILE A 182 -13.74 -18.36 10.38
N GLN A 183 -14.71 -17.68 9.74
CA GLN A 183 -15.95 -18.31 9.30
C GLN A 183 -15.68 -19.49 8.37
N ASN A 184 -14.82 -19.30 7.39
CA ASN A 184 -14.55 -20.36 6.42
C ASN A 184 -13.72 -21.51 7.03
N TRP A 185 -12.79 -21.20 7.94
CA TRP A 185 -12.06 -22.22 8.70
C TRP A 185 -12.98 -23.10 9.53
N ARG A 186 -14.02 -22.53 10.13
CA ARG A 186 -15.03 -23.30 10.89
C ARG A 186 -15.91 -24.18 10.01
N THR A 187 -16.24 -23.73 8.80
CA THR A 187 -17.16 -24.47 7.92
C THR A 187 -16.45 -25.54 7.10
N ASN A 188 -15.25 -25.28 6.58
CA ASN A 188 -14.49 -26.22 5.75
C ASN A 188 -12.98 -26.05 5.95
N PRO A 189 -12.31 -26.97 6.67
CA PRO A 189 -10.86 -26.91 6.89
C PRO A 189 -10.09 -27.41 5.66
N SER A 190 -10.22 -26.74 4.52
CA SER A 190 -9.38 -27.05 3.36
C SER A 190 -7.99 -26.43 3.55
N HIS A 191 -6.97 -27.30 3.63
CA HIS A 191 -5.58 -26.93 3.91
C HIS A 191 -5.03 -25.83 2.98
N LEU A 192 -5.40 -25.88 1.69
CA LEU A 192 -4.96 -24.95 0.65
C LEU A 192 -5.54 -23.54 0.85
N TYR A 193 -6.80 -23.43 1.28
CA TYR A 193 -7.43 -22.15 1.58
C TYR A 193 -6.85 -21.50 2.84
N VAL A 194 -6.57 -22.31 3.86
CA VAL A 194 -6.00 -21.83 5.14
C VAL A 194 -4.61 -21.23 4.91
N ILE A 195 -3.74 -21.88 4.14
CA ILE A 195 -2.41 -21.35 3.82
C ILE A 195 -2.54 -20.05 3.03
N LEU A 196 -3.37 -20.03 1.99
CA LEU A 196 -3.57 -18.84 1.16
C LEU A 196 -4.03 -17.66 2.01
N VAL A 197 -5.02 -17.85 2.88
CA VAL A 197 -5.57 -16.79 3.74
C VAL A 197 -4.58 -16.35 4.81
N ASN A 198 -3.84 -17.27 5.42
CA ASN A 198 -2.86 -16.95 6.45
C ASN A 198 -1.76 -16.00 5.92
N HIS A 199 -1.21 -16.31 4.75
CA HIS A 199 -0.22 -15.42 4.11
C HIS A 199 -0.80 -14.05 3.76
N ASN A 200 -2.09 -13.97 3.41
CA ASN A 200 -2.72 -12.69 3.08
C ASN A 200 -2.88 -11.80 4.29
N ILE A 201 -3.31 -12.37 5.43
CA ILE A 201 -3.54 -11.62 6.68
C ILE A 201 -2.24 -10.95 7.13
N SER A 202 -1.07 -11.57 6.91
CA SER A 202 0.22 -10.95 7.22
C SER A 202 0.42 -9.62 6.50
N TYR A 203 0.03 -9.50 5.22
CA TYR A 203 0.15 -8.23 4.48
C TYR A 203 -0.76 -7.14 5.04
N TYR A 204 -2.02 -7.47 5.38
CA TYR A 204 -2.95 -6.52 6.03
C TYR A 204 -2.43 -6.09 7.41
N ALA A 205 -1.92 -7.03 8.20
CA ALA A 205 -1.35 -6.74 9.52
C ALA A 205 -0.11 -5.84 9.42
N CYS A 206 0.79 -6.09 8.46
CA CYS A 206 1.95 -5.23 8.24
C CYS A 206 1.57 -3.80 7.88
N GLY A 207 0.59 -3.60 6.97
CA GLY A 207 0.10 -2.26 6.61
C GLY A 207 -0.51 -1.53 7.80
N PHE A 208 -1.41 -2.22 8.53
CA PHE A 208 -2.04 -1.69 9.73
C PHE A 208 -1.02 -1.29 10.82
N LEU A 209 -0.02 -2.13 11.10
CA LEU A 209 1.03 -1.81 12.08
C LEU A 209 1.83 -0.56 11.69
N PHE A 210 2.13 -0.39 10.40
CA PHE A 210 2.83 0.80 9.94
C PHE A 210 1.95 2.05 10.05
N SER A 211 0.65 1.93 9.78
CA SER A 211 -0.34 2.99 9.97
C SER A 211 -0.43 3.45 11.42
N VAL A 212 -0.54 2.49 12.34
CA VAL A 212 -0.56 2.74 13.78
C VAL A 212 0.71 3.46 14.20
N THR A 213 1.87 2.99 13.72
CA THR A 213 3.17 3.64 13.98
C THR A 213 3.18 5.07 13.46
N ASN A 214 2.60 5.34 12.30
CA ASN A 214 2.51 6.68 11.73
C ASN A 214 1.57 7.60 12.54
N VAL A 215 0.45 7.08 13.05
CA VAL A 215 -0.45 7.82 13.96
C VAL A 215 0.26 8.15 15.28
N PHE A 216 0.92 7.17 15.91
CA PHE A 216 1.70 7.41 17.14
C PHE A 216 2.83 8.40 16.92
N THR A 217 3.56 8.26 15.83
CA THR A 217 4.62 9.19 15.43
C THR A 217 4.05 10.59 15.25
N SER A 218 2.87 10.69 14.62
CA SER A 218 2.20 11.97 14.43
C SER A 218 1.72 12.62 15.75
N LEU A 219 1.42 11.83 16.78
CA LEU A 219 1.00 12.36 18.08
C LEU A 219 2.20 12.70 18.98
N LEU A 220 3.32 11.96 18.85
CA LEU A 220 4.44 12.01 19.79
C LEU A 220 5.66 12.79 19.28
N LEU A 221 5.92 12.82 17.97
CA LEU A 221 7.10 13.47 17.38
C LEU A 221 6.80 14.87 16.85
N LYS A 222 7.81 15.73 16.89
CA LYS A 222 7.75 17.09 16.34
C LYS A 222 7.53 17.10 14.82
N TYR A 223 6.60 17.94 14.39
CA TYR A 223 6.28 18.46 13.05
C TYR A 223 7.09 17.99 11.82
N SER A 224 8.44 18.10 11.78
CA SER A 224 9.21 17.75 10.58
C SER A 224 9.22 16.25 10.22
N TYR A 225 8.91 15.37 11.16
CA TYR A 225 8.94 13.92 10.89
C TYR A 225 7.65 13.41 10.21
N HIS A 226 6.53 14.13 10.29
CA HIS A 226 5.23 13.67 9.78
C HIS A 226 5.22 13.36 8.28
N THR A 227 5.69 14.31 7.47
CA THR A 227 5.75 14.14 6.00
C THR A 227 6.62 12.95 5.61
N MET A 228 7.63 12.63 6.43
CA MET A 228 8.52 11.50 6.16
C MET A 228 7.77 10.18 6.37
N PHE A 229 7.17 9.97 7.53
CA PHE A 229 6.45 8.72 7.85
C PHE A 229 5.23 8.49 6.96
N TYR A 230 4.55 9.55 6.54
CA TYR A 230 3.50 9.50 5.53
C TYR A 230 3.98 8.89 4.19
N ASN A 231 5.12 9.35 3.67
CA ASN A 231 5.65 8.85 2.40
C ASN A 231 6.04 7.36 2.51
N PHE A 232 6.62 6.96 3.65
CA PHE A 232 6.89 5.55 3.91
C PHE A 232 5.62 4.70 3.94
N GLN A 233 4.57 5.18 4.62
CA GLN A 233 3.32 4.44 4.75
C GLN A 233 2.76 4.10 3.37
N PHE A 234 2.73 5.08 2.46
CA PHE A 234 2.20 4.86 1.11
C PHE A 234 3.10 3.98 0.25
N MET A 235 4.42 4.11 0.38
CA MET A 235 5.36 3.22 -0.32
C MET A 235 5.23 1.78 0.16
N ILE A 236 5.20 1.55 1.47
CA ILE A 236 5.08 0.21 2.06
C ILE A 236 3.75 -0.41 1.67
N LEU A 237 2.65 0.34 1.77
CA LEU A 237 1.34 -0.13 1.35
C LEU A 237 1.31 -0.54 -0.13
N ALA A 238 1.96 0.23 -1.00
CA ALA A 238 2.11 -0.11 -2.41
C ALA A 238 2.94 -1.37 -2.65
N ILE A 239 4.05 -1.56 -1.91
CA ILE A 239 4.86 -2.79 -1.94
C ILE A 239 4.01 -3.98 -1.49
N LEU A 240 3.33 -3.86 -0.35
CA LEU A 240 2.48 -4.91 0.21
C LEU A 240 1.38 -5.28 -0.79
N ALA A 241 0.66 -4.31 -1.36
CA ALA A 241 -0.38 -4.54 -2.35
C ALA A 241 0.14 -5.24 -3.62
N THR A 242 1.27 -4.78 -4.16
CA THR A 242 1.84 -5.34 -5.39
C THR A 242 2.41 -6.75 -5.19
N ARG A 243 3.18 -7.00 -4.12
CA ARG A 243 3.70 -8.32 -3.74
C ARG A 243 2.59 -9.32 -3.50
N MET A 244 1.57 -8.89 -2.76
CA MET A 244 0.40 -9.69 -2.44
C MET A 244 -0.40 -10.10 -3.69
N HIS A 245 -0.52 -9.20 -4.68
CA HIS A 245 -1.15 -9.52 -5.96
C HIS A 245 -0.31 -10.50 -6.80
N LEU A 246 1.00 -10.27 -6.88
CA LEU A 246 1.93 -11.11 -7.64
C LEU A 246 1.99 -12.53 -7.10
N HIS A 247 2.09 -12.69 -5.77
CA HIS A 247 2.08 -13.99 -5.10
C HIS A 247 0.80 -14.79 -5.37
N LEU A 248 -0.36 -14.11 -5.37
CA LEU A 248 -1.64 -14.75 -5.70
C LEU A 248 -1.64 -15.25 -7.15
N TRP A 249 -1.15 -14.45 -8.09
CA TRP A 249 -1.07 -14.83 -9.50
C TRP A 249 -0.13 -16.02 -9.75
N GLN A 250 0.99 -16.09 -9.03
CA GLN A 250 1.89 -17.24 -9.09
C GLN A 250 1.23 -18.52 -8.55
N THR A 251 0.52 -18.41 -7.43
CA THR A 251 -0.19 -19.54 -6.81
C THR A 251 -1.27 -20.10 -7.75
N ASP A 252 -2.02 -19.21 -8.42
CA ASP A 252 -3.03 -19.59 -9.42
C ASP A 252 -2.45 -20.28 -10.66
N ARG A 253 -1.15 -20.09 -10.94
CA ARG A 253 -0.44 -20.76 -12.04
C ARG A 253 0.20 -22.09 -11.68
N HIS A 254 0.31 -22.41 -10.41
CA HIS A 254 0.84 -23.69 -9.94
C HIS A 254 -0.21 -24.78 -9.59
N PRO A 255 -1.46 -24.84 -10.10
CA PRO A 255 -2.42 -25.86 -9.68
C PRO A 255 -2.15 -27.28 -10.23
N HIS A 256 -1.04 -27.52 -10.96
CA HIS A 256 -0.77 -28.81 -11.61
C HIS A 256 0.61 -29.44 -11.35
N GLY A 257 1.42 -28.92 -10.41
CA GLY A 257 2.72 -29.52 -10.10
C GLY A 257 2.72 -30.58 -8.99
N SER A 258 1.73 -30.55 -8.09
CA SER A 258 1.81 -31.28 -6.81
C SER A 258 0.62 -32.20 -6.53
N SER A 259 -0.33 -32.31 -7.46
CA SER A 259 -1.54 -33.16 -7.31
C SER A 259 -1.42 -34.52 -7.99
N THR A 260 -0.33 -34.82 -8.70
CA THR A 260 -0.08 -36.11 -9.34
C THR A 260 0.46 -37.19 -8.39
N LEU A 261 0.61 -36.90 -7.10
CA LEU A 261 0.89 -37.92 -6.07
C LEU A 261 -0.34 -38.25 -5.19
N ALA A 262 -1.54 -37.80 -5.59
CA ALA A 262 -2.78 -38.08 -4.86
C ALA A 262 -3.89 -38.69 -5.75
N SER A 263 -3.52 -39.27 -6.89
CA SER A 263 -4.38 -40.16 -7.66
C SER A 263 -3.82 -41.59 -7.61
N ILE A 264 -3.95 -42.24 -6.46
CA ILE A 264 -4.10 -43.69 -6.42
C ILE A 264 -5.62 -43.95 -6.37
N PRO A 265 -6.29 -44.21 -7.50
CA PRO A 265 -7.57 -44.88 -7.44
C PRO A 265 -7.31 -46.35 -7.09
N MET A 266 -7.56 -46.73 -5.83
CA MET A 266 -7.88 -48.13 -5.54
C MET A 266 -9.28 -48.41 -6.08
N SER A 267 -9.38 -48.68 -7.38
CA SER A 267 -10.54 -49.36 -7.95
C SER A 267 -10.30 -50.86 -7.85
N GLU A 268 -11.08 -51.50 -6.97
CA GLU A 268 -11.82 -52.73 -7.24
C GLU A 268 -11.14 -53.74 -8.19
N MET A 269 -10.52 -54.77 -7.62
CA MET A 269 -10.29 -56.03 -8.34
C MET A 269 -11.63 -56.78 -8.48
N PRO A 270 -12.05 -57.19 -9.68
CA PRO A 270 -13.18 -58.09 -9.85
C PRO A 270 -12.80 -59.52 -9.45
N SER A 271 -13.74 -60.18 -8.78
CA SER A 271 -13.78 -61.61 -8.52
C SER A 271 -13.61 -62.43 -9.79
N VAL A 272 -12.55 -63.24 -9.87
CA VAL A 272 -12.47 -64.36 -10.83
C VAL A 272 -12.83 -65.64 -10.08
N ASN A 273 -14.05 -66.12 -10.34
CA ASN A 273 -14.46 -67.50 -10.11
C ASN A 273 -13.55 -68.44 -10.90
N SER A 274 -12.99 -69.46 -10.24
CA SER A 274 -12.57 -70.70 -10.90
C SER A 274 -13.00 -71.88 -10.02
N THR A 275 -14.13 -72.45 -10.40
CA THR A 275 -14.49 -73.84 -10.14
C THR A 275 -13.88 -74.74 -11.22
N VAL A 276 -13.58 -75.97 -10.82
CA VAL A 276 -13.00 -77.13 -11.53
C VAL A 276 -11.49 -77.26 -11.39
#